data_AF-A0A7S4HAI7-F1
#
_entry.id   AF-A0A7S4HAI7-F1
#
_cell.length_a   1.000
_cell.length_b   1.000
_cell.length_c   1.000
_cell.angle_alpha   90.00
_cell.angle_beta   90.00
_cell.angle_gamma   90.00
#
_symmetry.space_group_name_H-M   'P 1'
#
loop_
_entity.id
_entity.type
_entity.pdbx_description
1 polymer ?
#
loop_
_entity_poly.entity_id
_entity_poly.type
_entity_poly.pdbx_seq_one_letter_code
_entity_poly.pdbx_strand_id
1 'polypeptide(L)'
;DVKWNDRITERGWCSYCLKRTEHLRQEQTWIPGLWRSVYKCSGCGKRTVPCVNDCGAAARGDWLWDDHFCLLCEGTIVSWPYEGADGSRRPAPAAPAHQPRQGGQRTRETDEEEMKMARGSLELLLDCLAAADPDEEILSQVARNATEYRKKLELSIQRTEEEARLQALLDLHSSLVEALALYQQKHPQQVVGAILAGPVPEGA
;
A
#
# COMPACT_ATOMS: atom_id res chain seq x y z
N ASP A 1 8.14 -9.61 -35.22
CA ASP A 1 6.90 -9.91 -34.46
C ASP A 1 7.19 -10.51 -33.10
N VAL A 2 7.35 -9.64 -32.08
CA VAL A 2 7.37 -10.09 -30.68
C VAL A 2 5.97 -9.88 -30.12
N LYS A 3 5.26 -11.00 -29.90
CA LYS A 3 3.93 -10.99 -29.26
C LYS A 3 4.09 -10.72 -27.76
N TRP A 4 3.85 -9.48 -27.34
CA TRP A 4 3.61 -9.13 -25.94
C TRP A 4 2.27 -9.74 -25.51
N ASN A 5 2.29 -10.96 -24.96
CA ASN A 5 1.08 -11.64 -24.52
C ASN A 5 1.18 -12.18 -23.10
N ASP A 6 1.90 -11.47 -22.23
CA ASP A 6 1.93 -11.77 -20.79
C ASP A 6 0.77 -11.05 -20.11
N ARG A 7 -0.43 -11.62 -20.24
CA ARG A 7 -1.53 -11.26 -19.34
C ARG A 7 -1.16 -11.70 -17.94
N ILE A 8 -0.69 -10.77 -17.10
CA ILE A 8 -0.47 -11.05 -15.68
C ILE A 8 -1.85 -11.28 -15.04
N THR A 9 -2.15 -12.53 -14.73
CA THR A 9 -3.36 -12.96 -14.04
C THR A 9 -3.06 -13.32 -12.61
N GLU A 10 -3.80 -12.76 -11.67
CA GLU A 10 -3.72 -13.11 -10.25
C GLU A 10 -5.00 -13.81 -9.82
N ARG A 11 -4.88 -14.90 -9.03
CA ARG A 11 -6.04 -15.64 -8.54
C ARG A 11 -6.34 -15.22 -7.11
N GLY A 12 -7.55 -14.71 -6.87
CA GLY A 12 -7.93 -14.17 -5.57
C GLY A 12 -9.44 -14.15 -5.37
N TRP A 13 -9.89 -13.74 -4.19
CA TRP A 13 -11.30 -13.53 -3.90
C TRP A 13 -11.75 -12.14 -4.38
N CYS A 14 -12.92 -12.08 -5.03
CA CYS A 14 -13.48 -10.83 -5.52
C CYS A 14 -14.51 -10.24 -4.54
N SER A 15 -14.29 -9.01 -4.09
CA SER A 15 -15.24 -8.26 -3.24
C SER A 15 -16.56 -7.84 -3.90
N TYR A 16 -16.77 -8.08 -5.20
CA TYR A 16 -18.09 -7.88 -5.82
C TYR A 16 -18.93 -9.16 -5.84
N CYS A 17 -18.37 -10.26 -6.34
CA CYS A 17 -19.14 -11.48 -6.56
C CYS A 17 -18.91 -12.57 -5.51
N LEU A 18 -18.02 -12.32 -4.54
CA LEU A 18 -17.66 -13.23 -3.45
C LEU A 18 -17.15 -14.59 -3.95
N LYS A 19 -16.58 -14.64 -5.15
CA LYS A 19 -16.01 -15.85 -5.75
C LYS A 19 -14.49 -15.75 -5.82
N ARG A 20 -13.83 -16.90 -5.67
CA ARG A 20 -12.42 -17.04 -6.01
C ARG A 20 -12.30 -17.19 -7.52
N THR A 21 -11.60 -16.27 -8.15
CA THR A 21 -11.57 -16.13 -9.60
C THR A 21 -10.25 -15.53 -10.05
N GLU A 22 -10.07 -15.43 -11.36
CA GLU A 22 -8.89 -14.81 -11.94
C GLU A 22 -9.13 -13.32 -12.14
N HIS A 23 -8.13 -12.53 -11.82
CA HIS A 23 -8.13 -11.09 -11.97
C HIS A 23 -7.12 -10.76 -13.06
N LEU A 24 -7.64 -10.26 -14.18
CA LEU A 24 -6.85 -9.91 -15.35
C LEU A 24 -6.35 -8.49 -15.17
N ARG A 25 -5.03 -8.29 -15.06
CA ARG A 25 -4.46 -6.94 -14.97
C ARG A 25 -4.85 -6.14 -16.22
N GLN A 26 -5.44 -4.96 -16.00
CA GLN A 26 -5.82 -4.02 -17.04
C GLN A 26 -4.81 -2.88 -17.12
N GLU A 27 -4.41 -2.37 -15.97
CA GLU A 27 -3.44 -1.27 -15.86
C GLU A 27 -2.40 -1.66 -14.83
N GLN A 28 -1.14 -1.57 -15.22
CA GLN A 28 -0.03 -1.69 -14.32
C GLN A 28 0.35 -0.29 -13.86
N THR A 29 0.34 -0.09 -12.54
CA THR A 29 0.88 1.13 -11.96
C THR A 29 2.41 1.03 -11.92
N TRP A 30 3.06 2.07 -12.40
CA TRP A 30 4.52 2.16 -12.54
C TRP A 30 5.22 2.60 -11.24
N ILE A 31 4.45 3.08 -10.25
CA ILE A 31 4.93 3.49 -8.93
C ILE A 31 4.31 2.57 -7.86
N PRO A 32 5.06 1.55 -7.39
CA PRO A 32 4.63 0.68 -6.29
C PRO A 32 4.32 1.50 -5.03
N GLY A 33 3.12 1.30 -4.46
CA GLY A 33 2.73 1.92 -3.18
C GLY A 33 2.17 3.34 -3.27
N LEU A 34 2.09 3.95 -4.45
CA LEU A 34 1.34 5.21 -4.66
C LEU A 34 0.00 4.96 -5.37
N TRP A 35 -0.02 3.98 -6.28
CA TRP A 35 -1.21 3.57 -7.02
C TRP A 35 -1.26 2.06 -7.11
N ARG A 36 -2.42 1.45 -6.84
CA ARG A 36 -2.60 0.00 -6.94
C ARG A 36 -2.84 -0.38 -8.39
N SER A 37 -2.22 -1.47 -8.84
CA SER A 37 -2.50 -2.00 -10.18
C SER A 37 -3.98 -2.36 -10.29
N VAL A 38 -4.55 -2.11 -11.46
CA VAL A 38 -5.98 -2.27 -11.71
C VAL A 38 -6.21 -3.57 -12.43
N TYR A 39 -7.18 -4.33 -11.94
CA TYR A 39 -7.55 -5.63 -12.49
C TYR A 39 -9.03 -5.64 -12.86
N LYS A 40 -9.39 -6.61 -13.69
CA LYS A 40 -10.76 -6.95 -14.02
C LYS A 40 -11.04 -8.38 -13.58
N CYS A 41 -12.05 -8.55 -12.74
CA CYS A 41 -12.49 -9.86 -12.30
C CYS A 41 -13.07 -10.65 -13.49
N SER A 42 -12.56 -11.86 -13.77
CA SER A 42 -13.06 -12.69 -14.87
C SER A 42 -14.46 -13.27 -14.58
N GLY A 43 -14.83 -13.41 -13.31
CA GLY A 43 -16.13 -13.94 -12.89
C GLY A 43 -17.30 -12.94 -12.97
N CYS A 44 -17.08 -11.65 -12.71
CA CYS A 44 -18.15 -10.63 -12.74
C CYS A 44 -17.87 -9.42 -13.63
N GLY A 45 -16.68 -9.35 -14.24
CA GLY A 45 -16.30 -8.27 -15.14
C GLY A 45 -16.05 -6.92 -14.48
N LYS A 46 -16.19 -6.81 -13.15
CA LYS A 46 -15.98 -5.56 -12.41
C LYS A 46 -14.50 -5.23 -12.24
N ARG A 47 -14.21 -3.93 -12.16
CA ARG A 47 -12.89 -3.38 -11.85
C ARG A 47 -12.55 -3.68 -10.39
N THR A 48 -11.34 -4.12 -10.13
CA THR A 48 -10.88 -4.51 -8.80
C THR A 48 -9.43 -4.10 -8.62
N VAL A 49 -9.03 -3.88 -7.38
CA VAL A 49 -7.64 -3.57 -7.02
C VAL A 49 -7.18 -4.49 -5.89
N PRO A 50 -5.87 -4.76 -5.74
CA PRO A 50 -5.36 -5.52 -4.61
C PRO A 50 -5.79 -4.91 -3.27
N CYS A 51 -6.10 -5.75 -2.30
CA CYS A 51 -6.31 -5.30 -0.92
C CYS A 51 -5.02 -4.69 -0.36
N VAL A 52 -5.11 -3.55 0.34
CA VAL A 52 -3.94 -2.91 0.97
C VAL A 52 -3.27 -3.80 2.02
N ASN A 53 -4.02 -4.70 2.67
CA ASN A 53 -3.45 -5.69 3.61
C ASN A 53 -2.68 -6.83 2.92
N ASP A 54 -2.56 -6.81 1.59
CA ASP A 54 -1.89 -7.84 0.78
C ASP A 54 -2.36 -9.27 1.11
N CYS A 55 -3.63 -9.42 1.47
CA CYS A 55 -4.19 -10.70 1.91
C CYS A 55 -4.53 -11.67 0.76
N GLY A 56 -4.08 -11.36 -0.46
CA GLY A 56 -4.39 -12.13 -1.68
C GLY A 56 -5.85 -12.03 -2.15
N ALA A 57 -6.65 -11.12 -1.59
CA ALA A 57 -8.00 -10.82 -2.06
C ALA A 57 -8.07 -9.44 -2.73
N ALA A 58 -9.06 -9.26 -3.60
CA ALA A 58 -9.24 -8.03 -4.36
C ALA A 58 -10.35 -7.16 -3.75
N ALA A 59 -10.01 -5.91 -3.47
CA ALA A 59 -10.94 -4.86 -3.10
C ALA A 59 -11.74 -4.35 -4.32
N ARG A 60 -12.85 -3.66 -4.05
CA ARG A 60 -13.69 -3.07 -5.09
C ARG A 60 -12.97 -1.86 -5.69
N GLY A 61 -12.93 -1.79 -7.02
CA GLY A 61 -12.47 -0.59 -7.72
C GLY A 61 -13.66 0.14 -8.33
N ASP A 62 -13.82 1.42 -8.03
CA ASP A 62 -14.84 2.28 -8.64
C ASP A 62 -14.19 3.31 -9.58
N TRP A 63 -15.00 4.11 -10.25
CA TRP A 63 -14.56 5.15 -11.18
C TRP A 63 -14.15 6.44 -10.46
N LEU A 64 -14.69 6.68 -9.27
CA LEU A 64 -14.40 7.87 -8.47
C LEU A 64 -13.31 7.61 -7.42
N TRP A 65 -13.42 6.50 -6.68
CA TRP A 65 -12.46 6.10 -5.63
C TRP A 65 -12.43 4.58 -5.47
N ASP A 66 -11.25 4.06 -5.11
CA ASP A 66 -11.06 2.63 -4.87
C ASP A 66 -11.16 2.27 -3.39
N ASP A 67 -11.85 1.17 -3.08
CA ASP A 67 -11.85 0.63 -1.72
C ASP A 67 -10.45 0.20 -1.34
N HIS A 68 -9.97 0.63 -0.18
CA HIS A 68 -8.64 0.27 0.32
C HIS A 68 -8.56 -1.22 0.71
N PHE A 69 -9.65 -1.79 1.23
CA PHE A 69 -9.69 -3.14 1.76
C PHE A 69 -10.68 -4.02 0.99
N CYS A 70 -10.43 -5.32 0.97
CA CYS A 70 -11.44 -6.28 0.56
C CYS A 70 -12.51 -6.41 1.66
N LEU A 71 -13.71 -6.88 1.31
CA LEU A 71 -14.82 -7.06 2.25
C LEU A 71 -14.47 -7.85 3.52
N LEU A 72 -13.52 -8.78 3.44
CA LEU A 72 -13.05 -9.51 4.62
C LEU A 72 -12.19 -8.62 5.53
N CYS A 73 -11.23 -7.88 4.96
CA CYS A 73 -10.36 -6.98 5.71
C CYS A 73 -11.05 -5.70 6.19
N GLU A 74 -12.11 -5.26 5.50
CA GLU A 74 -13.01 -4.19 5.94
C GLU A 74 -13.99 -4.67 7.02
N GLY A 75 -14.19 -5.99 7.16
CA GLY A 75 -15.07 -6.57 8.17
C GLY A 75 -16.54 -6.67 7.74
N THR A 76 -16.88 -6.44 6.48
CA THR A 76 -18.23 -6.65 5.94
C THR A 76 -18.62 -8.14 5.93
N ILE A 77 -17.65 -9.03 5.76
CA ILE A 77 -17.83 -10.48 5.86
C ILE A 77 -16.82 -11.06 6.86
N VAL A 78 -17.19 -12.12 7.56
CA VAL A 78 -16.31 -12.83 8.51
C VAL A 78 -15.49 -13.93 7.85
N SER A 79 -15.96 -14.42 6.70
CA SER A 79 -15.29 -15.42 5.88
C SER A 79 -15.80 -15.36 4.45
N TRP A 80 -14.97 -15.79 3.51
CA TRP A 80 -15.40 -15.98 2.13
C TRP A 80 -16.36 -17.18 2.02
N PRO A 81 -17.39 -17.14 1.16
CA PRO A 81 -18.23 -18.29 0.90
C PRO A 81 -17.39 -19.44 0.33
N TYR A 82 -17.51 -20.64 0.88
CA TYR A 82 -16.85 -21.83 0.32
C TYR A 82 -17.84 -22.62 -0.54
N GLU A 83 -17.36 -23.24 -1.61
CA GLU A 83 -18.12 -24.25 -2.34
C GLU A 83 -18.08 -25.55 -1.54
N GLY A 84 -19.25 -26.10 -1.22
CA GLY A 84 -19.33 -27.45 -0.65
C GLY A 84 -18.85 -28.49 -1.66
N ALA A 85 -18.45 -29.67 -1.19
CA ALA A 85 -18.06 -30.79 -2.04
C ALA A 85 -19.16 -31.25 -3.01
N ASP A 86 -20.40 -30.82 -2.77
CA ASP A 86 -21.60 -31.05 -3.58
C ASP A 86 -21.86 -29.96 -4.63
N GLY A 87 -20.96 -28.96 -4.76
CA GLY A 87 -21.14 -27.81 -5.66
C GLY A 87 -22.18 -26.79 -5.16
N SER A 88 -22.75 -26.98 -3.97
CA SER A 88 -23.68 -26.04 -3.35
C SER A 88 -22.92 -24.84 -2.79
N ARG A 89 -23.33 -23.61 -3.17
CA ARG A 89 -22.84 -22.40 -2.50
C ARG A 89 -23.50 -22.28 -1.14
N ARG A 90 -22.72 -22.46 -0.08
CA ARG A 90 -23.19 -22.17 1.26
C ARG A 90 -22.88 -20.71 1.58
N PRO A 91 -23.87 -19.92 2.03
CA PRO A 91 -23.61 -18.55 2.46
C PRO A 91 -22.57 -18.60 3.59
N ALA A 92 -21.71 -17.58 3.64
CA ALA A 92 -20.89 -17.36 4.81
C ALA A 92 -21.83 -17.32 6.04
N PRO A 93 -21.47 -17.99 7.16
CA PRO A 93 -22.29 -17.95 8.36
C PRO A 93 -22.61 -16.49 8.69
N ALA A 94 -23.88 -16.20 8.98
CA ALA A 94 -24.32 -14.86 9.34
C ALA A 94 -23.46 -14.36 10.52
N ALA A 95 -22.91 -13.16 10.37
CA ALA A 95 -22.17 -12.54 11.45
C ALA A 95 -23.11 -12.42 12.68
N PRO A 96 -22.71 -12.86 13.87
CA PRO A 96 -23.43 -12.50 15.08
C PRO A 96 -23.50 -10.97 15.19
N ALA A 97 -24.60 -10.45 15.75
CA ALA A 97 -24.80 -9.03 15.95
C ALA A 97 -23.53 -8.38 16.54
N HIS A 98 -23.07 -7.31 15.89
CA HIS A 98 -21.77 -6.67 16.12
C HIS A 98 -21.35 -6.63 17.60
N GLN A 99 -20.36 -7.44 17.94
CA GLN A 99 -19.19 -6.88 18.61
C GLN A 99 -18.15 -6.64 17.52
N PRO A 100 -17.59 -5.42 17.38
CA PRO A 100 -16.48 -5.21 16.46
C PRO A 100 -15.33 -6.12 16.90
N ARG A 101 -15.14 -7.24 16.19
CA ARG A 101 -14.02 -8.15 16.42
C ARG A 101 -12.80 -7.56 15.72
N GLN A 102 -12.01 -6.88 16.55
CA GLN A 102 -10.58 -6.56 16.43
C GLN A 102 -9.92 -7.09 15.15
N GLY A 103 -10.06 -6.36 14.03
CA GLY A 103 -8.95 -6.25 13.11
C GLY A 103 -7.80 -5.69 13.92
N GLY A 104 -6.66 -6.40 13.97
CA GLY A 104 -5.60 -6.26 14.98
C GLY A 104 -5.61 -4.88 15.63
N GLN A 105 -6.10 -4.82 16.87
CA GLN A 105 -6.12 -3.58 17.63
C GLN A 105 -4.67 -3.08 17.69
N ARG A 106 -4.34 -2.11 16.84
CA ARG A 106 -3.23 -1.22 17.15
C ARG A 106 -3.64 -0.54 18.43
N THR A 107 -2.95 -0.90 19.50
CA THR A 107 -3.12 -0.23 20.78
C THR A 107 -2.65 1.21 20.59
N ARG A 108 -3.18 2.13 21.40
CA ARG A 108 -2.65 3.50 21.46
C ARG A 108 -1.12 3.52 21.63
N GLU A 109 -0.58 2.54 22.35
CA GLU A 109 0.86 2.30 22.51
C GLU A 109 1.56 2.06 21.15
N THR A 110 0.98 1.26 20.25
CA THR A 110 1.58 1.04 18.91
C THR A 110 1.61 2.31 18.05
N ASP A 111 0.64 3.21 18.20
CA ASP A 111 0.65 4.46 17.45
C ASP A 111 1.65 5.47 18.04
N GLU A 112 1.78 5.51 19.37
CA GLU A 112 2.79 6.34 20.05
C GLU A 112 4.21 5.85 19.73
N GLU A 113 4.43 4.54 19.67
CA GLU A 113 5.67 3.94 19.20
C GLU A 113 5.95 4.28 17.73
N GLU A 114 4.95 4.24 16.86
CA GLU A 114 5.11 4.63 15.47
C GLU A 114 5.44 6.11 15.29
N MET A 115 4.80 7.00 16.05
CA MET A 115 5.15 8.42 16.07
C MET A 115 6.60 8.63 16.55
N LYS A 116 7.03 7.88 17.58
CA LYS A 116 8.42 7.93 18.07
C LYS A 116 9.41 7.47 17.01
N MET A 117 9.13 6.36 16.34
CA MET A 117 9.98 5.85 15.26
C MET A 117 10.01 6.79 14.05
N ALA A 118 8.87 7.39 13.70
CA ALA A 118 8.78 8.40 12.65
C ALA A 118 9.61 9.64 12.97
N ARG A 119 9.57 10.11 14.24
CA ARG A 119 10.41 11.23 14.70
C ARG A 119 11.90 10.89 14.64
N GLY A 120 12.30 9.71 15.11
CA GLY A 120 13.70 9.27 15.02
C GLY A 120 14.17 9.13 13.56
N SER A 121 13.30 8.67 12.67
CA SER A 121 13.61 8.61 11.23
C SER A 121 13.74 9.99 10.59
N LEU A 122 12.97 10.98 11.04
CA LEU A 122 13.08 12.38 10.60
C LEU A 122 14.40 12.99 11.06
N GLU A 123 14.73 12.85 12.35
CA GLU A 123 15.99 13.35 12.94
C GLU A 123 17.20 12.79 12.20
N LEU A 124 17.23 11.47 12.01
CA LEU A 124 18.33 10.81 11.29
C LEU A 124 18.42 11.27 9.83
N LEU A 125 17.29 11.50 9.15
CA LEU A 125 17.29 12.01 7.78
C LEU A 125 17.86 13.43 7.72
N LEU A 126 17.47 14.30 8.65
CA LEU A 126 17.99 15.67 8.74
C LEU A 126 19.48 15.68 9.04
N ASP A 127 19.95 14.84 9.95
CA ASP A 127 21.37 14.69 10.27
C ASP A 127 22.17 14.22 9.05
N CYS A 128 21.69 13.21 8.33
CA CYS A 128 22.32 12.76 7.09
C CYS A 128 22.31 13.86 6.01
N LEU A 129 21.23 14.61 5.86
CA LEU A 129 21.14 15.70 4.88
C LEU A 129 22.00 16.92 5.23
N ALA A 130 22.33 17.11 6.51
CA ALA A 130 23.19 18.17 7.03
C ALA A 130 24.69 17.79 7.01
N ALA A 131 25.02 16.50 6.94
CA ALA A 131 26.40 16.03 6.86
C ALA A 131 27.09 16.58 5.59
N ALA A 132 28.37 16.92 5.72
CA ALA A 132 29.16 17.47 4.62
C ALA A 132 29.47 16.42 3.53
N ASP A 133 29.54 15.15 3.92
CA ASP A 133 29.80 14.00 3.04
C ASP A 133 29.03 12.78 3.59
N PRO A 134 27.70 12.70 3.38
CA PRO A 134 26.91 11.58 3.87
C PRO A 134 27.20 10.31 3.07
N ASP A 135 27.24 9.17 3.76
CA ASP A 135 27.21 7.88 3.10
C ASP A 135 25.89 7.73 2.32
N GLU A 136 25.98 7.66 1.00
CA GLU A 136 24.83 7.63 0.08
C GLU A 136 23.94 6.38 0.27
N GLU A 137 24.51 5.24 0.67
CA GLU A 137 23.74 4.02 0.91
C GLU A 137 22.92 4.16 2.20
N ILE A 138 23.55 4.70 3.25
CA ILE A 138 22.88 5.01 4.52
C ILE A 138 21.80 6.07 4.28
N LEU A 139 22.12 7.17 3.60
CA LEU A 139 21.17 8.24 3.31
C LEU A 139 19.96 7.74 2.50
N SER A 140 20.19 6.89 1.48
CA SER A 140 19.10 6.28 0.70
C SER A 140 18.22 5.36 1.56
N GLN A 141 18.83 4.55 2.44
CA GLN A 141 18.08 3.70 3.37
C GLN A 141 17.25 4.52 4.36
N VAL A 142 17.82 5.59 4.91
CA VAL A 142 17.14 6.49 5.85
C VAL A 142 15.98 7.21 5.16
N ALA A 143 16.15 7.67 3.92
CA ALA A 143 15.08 8.27 3.12
C ALA A 143 13.94 7.28 2.81
N ARG A 144 14.25 6.01 2.53
CA ARG A 144 13.24 4.94 2.38
C ARG A 144 12.45 4.74 3.66
N ASN A 145 13.12 4.65 4.81
CA ASN A 145 12.47 4.50 6.12
C ASN A 145 11.56 5.70 6.43
N ALA A 146 12.04 6.92 6.20
CA ALA A 146 11.26 8.15 6.40
C ALA A 146 10.01 8.19 5.50
N THR A 147 10.12 7.71 4.26
CA THR A 147 8.98 7.58 3.33
C THR A 147 7.94 6.60 3.85
N GLU A 148 8.37 5.46 4.40
CA GLU A 148 7.46 4.46 4.97
C GLU A 148 6.75 4.99 6.22
N TYR A 149 7.46 5.68 7.12
CA TYR A 149 6.84 6.30 8.28
C TYR A 149 5.87 7.42 7.92
N ARG A 150 6.17 8.23 6.89
CA ARG A 150 5.23 9.23 6.37
C ARG A 150 3.89 8.59 5.97
N LYS A 151 3.91 7.48 5.23
CA LYS A 151 2.69 6.75 4.82
C LYS A 151 1.92 6.21 6.04
N LYS A 152 2.62 5.71 7.06
CA LYS A 152 1.98 5.24 8.30
C LYS A 152 1.28 6.38 9.03
N LEU A 153 1.90 7.57 9.08
CA LEU A 153 1.28 8.74 9.70
C LEU A 153 0.00 9.18 8.97
N GLU A 154 -0.04 9.11 7.63
CA GLU A 154 -1.27 9.40 6.85
C GLU A 154 -2.44 8.51 7.29
N LEU A 155 -2.19 7.23 7.53
CA LEU A 155 -3.20 6.29 8.04
C LEU A 155 -3.64 6.66 9.46
N SER A 156 -2.71 7.08 10.33
CA SER A 156 -3.02 7.50 11.70
C SER A 156 -3.79 8.82 11.74
N ILE A 157 -3.48 9.77 10.86
CA ILE A 157 -4.21 11.03 10.67
C ILE A 157 -5.66 10.76 10.31
N GLN A 158 -5.93 9.87 9.35
CA GLN A 158 -7.29 9.53 8.91
C GLN A 158 -8.16 8.89 10.00
N ARG A 159 -7.55 8.31 11.02
CA ARG A 159 -8.23 7.55 12.09
C ARG A 159 -8.34 8.31 13.41
N THR A 160 -7.61 9.42 13.56
CA THR A 160 -7.52 10.15 14.83
C THR A 160 -8.66 11.14 14.94
N GLU A 161 -9.50 10.99 15.97
CA GLU A 161 -10.56 11.94 16.33
C GLU A 161 -10.11 12.95 17.40
N GLU A 162 -8.94 12.73 18.01
CA GLU A 162 -8.36 13.58 19.06
C GLU A 162 -7.61 14.77 18.43
N GLU A 163 -8.13 15.98 18.60
CA GLU A 163 -7.63 17.21 17.96
C GLU A 163 -6.15 17.51 18.27
N ALA A 164 -5.75 17.44 19.54
CA ALA A 164 -4.35 17.69 19.93
C ALA A 164 -3.37 16.69 19.29
N ARG A 165 -3.81 15.44 19.15
CA ARG A 165 -3.03 14.38 18.53
C ARG A 165 -3.01 14.49 17.01
N LEU A 166 -4.12 14.88 16.40
CA LEU A 166 -4.23 15.17 14.98
C LEU A 166 -3.23 16.26 14.58
N GLN A 167 -3.15 17.35 15.36
CA GLN A 167 -2.17 18.41 15.11
C GLN A 167 -0.74 17.88 15.17
N ALA A 168 -0.38 17.11 16.22
CA ALA A 168 0.95 16.54 16.35
C ALA A 168 1.33 15.57 15.21
N LEU A 169 0.36 14.81 14.69
CA LEU A 169 0.54 13.94 13.54
C LEU A 169 0.75 14.73 12.24
N LEU A 170 -0.03 15.80 12.03
CA LEU A 170 0.10 16.68 10.87
C LEU A 170 1.44 17.42 10.85
N ASP A 171 1.90 17.92 12.00
CA ASP A 171 3.19 18.61 12.13
C ASP A 171 4.36 17.67 11.78
N LEU A 172 4.32 16.44 12.30
CA LEU A 172 5.33 15.42 12.03
C LEU A 172 5.30 14.95 10.57
N HIS A 173 4.10 14.76 10.00
CA HIS A 173 3.94 14.42 8.58
C HIS A 173 4.49 15.52 7.67
N SER A 174 4.17 16.78 7.96
CA SER A 174 4.66 17.95 7.20
C SER A 174 6.18 18.04 7.24
N SER A 175 6.77 17.86 8.42
CA SER A 175 8.25 17.87 8.58
C SER A 175 8.94 16.76 7.78
N LEU A 176 8.34 15.55 7.72
CA LEU A 176 8.84 14.45 6.89
C LEU A 176 8.71 14.75 5.39
N VAL A 177 7.61 15.38 4.96
CA VAL A 177 7.43 15.81 3.56
C VAL A 177 8.52 16.80 3.15
N GLU A 178 8.79 17.80 3.99
CA GLU A 178 9.82 18.82 3.72
C GLU A 178 11.23 18.21 3.64
N ALA A 179 11.58 17.34 4.60
CA ALA A 179 12.90 16.68 4.61
C ALA A 179 13.08 15.76 3.38
N LEU A 180 12.05 15.01 2.99
CA LEU A 180 12.09 14.16 1.79
C LEU A 180 12.16 14.98 0.50
N ALA A 181 11.51 16.14 0.45
CA ALA A 181 11.62 17.06 -0.69
C ALA A 181 13.05 17.61 -0.82
N LEU A 182 13.70 17.96 0.30
CA LEU A 182 15.10 18.38 0.32
C LEU A 182 16.04 17.26 -0.17
N TYR A 183 15.81 16.02 0.28
CA TYR A 183 16.52 14.85 -0.24
C TYR A 183 16.37 14.70 -1.75
N GLN A 184 15.14 14.80 -2.27
CA GLN A 184 14.88 14.71 -3.72
C GLN A 184 15.56 15.83 -4.51
N GLN A 185 15.60 17.05 -3.96
CA GLN A 185 16.27 18.20 -4.58
C GLN A 185 17.78 17.99 -4.68
N LYS A 186 18.41 17.43 -3.63
CA LYS A 186 19.86 17.16 -3.59
C LYS A 186 20.27 15.94 -4.41
N HIS A 187 19.40 14.94 -4.55
CA HIS A 187 19.69 13.66 -5.23
C HIS A 187 18.74 13.39 -6.41
N PRO A 188 18.70 14.26 -7.44
CA PRO A 188 17.77 14.11 -8.58
C PRO A 188 18.08 12.87 -9.44
N GLN A 189 19.32 12.36 -9.40
CA GLN A 189 19.78 11.23 -10.21
C GLN A 189 19.32 9.86 -9.68
N GLN A 190 18.95 9.74 -8.40
CA GLN A 190 18.31 8.52 -7.87
C GLN A 190 16.85 8.37 -8.32
N VAL A 191 16.29 9.38 -9.00
CA VAL A 191 14.99 9.31 -9.69
C VAL A 191 15.18 8.88 -11.17
N VAL A 192 16.39 8.98 -11.73
CA VAL A 192 16.69 8.76 -13.17
C VAL A 192 17.57 7.53 -13.44
N GLY A 193 18.23 6.96 -12.41
CA GLY A 193 19.12 5.79 -12.53
C GLY A 193 18.48 4.47 -12.98
N ALA A 194 17.16 4.42 -13.19
CA ALA A 194 16.49 3.26 -13.80
C ALA A 194 16.22 3.40 -15.30
N ILE A 195 16.52 4.56 -15.92
CA ILE A 195 16.13 4.83 -17.33
C ILE A 195 17.30 4.68 -18.33
N LEU A 196 18.58 4.69 -17.91
CA LEU A 196 19.71 4.71 -18.87
C LEU A 196 20.87 3.74 -18.58
N ALA A 197 20.63 2.59 -17.96
CA ALA A 197 21.62 1.50 -17.90
C ALA A 197 21.18 0.31 -18.77
N GLY A 198 21.05 0.56 -20.07
CA GLY A 198 21.09 -0.51 -21.07
C GLY A 198 22.56 -0.95 -21.28
N PRO A 199 22.84 -2.24 -21.51
CA PRO A 199 24.19 -2.72 -21.71
C PRO A 199 24.79 -2.08 -22.96
N VAL A 200 25.99 -1.51 -22.82
CA VAL A 200 26.86 -1.17 -23.95
C VAL A 200 27.24 -2.48 -24.65
N PRO A 201 26.94 -2.68 -25.94
CA PRO A 201 27.51 -3.79 -26.68
C PRO A 201 28.98 -3.48 -26.93
N GLU A 202 29.88 -4.20 -26.27
CA GLU A 202 31.26 -4.37 -26.74
C GLU A 202 31.22 -5.08 -28.11
N GLY A 203 31.83 -4.47 -29.12
CA GLY A 203 32.12 -5.16 -30.39
C GLY A 203 31.97 -4.29 -31.63
N ALA A 204 33.03 -3.53 -31.94
CA ALA A 204 33.42 -3.16 -33.30
C ALA A 204 34.94 -3.36 -33.42
#